data_AF-A0A6B1HD24-F1
#
_entry.id   AF-A0A6B1HD24-F1
#
_cell.length_a   1.000
_cell.length_b   1.000
_cell.length_c   1.000
_cell.angle_alpha   90.00
_cell.angle_beta   90.00
_cell.angle_gamma   90.00
#
_symmetry.space_group_name_H-M   'P 1'
#
loop_
_entity.id
_entity.type
_entity.pdbx_description
1 polymer ?
#
loop_
_entity_poly.entity_id
_entity_poly.type
_entity_poly.pdbx_seq_one_letter_code
_entity_poly.pdbx_strand_id
1 'polypeptide(L)'
;MYGEVTGPVDEEQAEVFRQLHDRYDMNAHGQSGGEQIAALTDDFIDDFAIIGAPGYCAGRLTELEEIGVTKFVIVGPNSGVPTARAGAAAARFADDVLPLLRT
;
A
#
# COMPACT_ATOMS: atom_id res chain seq x y z
N MET A 1 14.11 -10.53 -0.11
CA MET A 1 13.12 -11.00 -1.11
C MET A 1 13.87 -11.93 -2.06
N TYR A 2 13.45 -13.18 -2.24
CA TYR A 2 14.08 -14.07 -3.23
C TYR A 2 13.19 -14.06 -4.45
N GLY A 3 13.59 -13.45 -5.56
CA GLY A 3 12.68 -13.41 -6.70
C GLY A 3 13.25 -12.78 -7.95
N GLU A 4 13.28 -13.61 -9.00
CA GLU A 4 13.16 -13.14 -10.38
C GLU A 4 11.74 -12.56 -10.57
N VAL A 5 11.61 -11.51 -11.39
CA VAL A 5 10.29 -10.92 -11.68
C VAL A 5 9.45 -11.93 -12.46
N THR A 6 8.25 -12.22 -11.96
CA THR A 6 7.35 -13.22 -12.57
C THR A 6 5.99 -12.61 -12.87
N GLY A 7 5.39 -13.01 -13.99
CA GLY A 7 4.12 -12.47 -14.47
C GLY A 7 4.27 -11.26 -15.40
N PRO A 8 3.15 -10.75 -15.94
CA PRO A 8 3.16 -9.57 -16.78
C PRO A 8 3.48 -8.33 -15.94
N VAL A 9 4.52 -7.61 -16.34
CA VAL A 9 4.92 -6.32 -15.79
C VAL A 9 5.39 -5.44 -16.95
N ASP A 10 5.25 -4.14 -16.82
CA ASP A 10 5.94 -3.22 -17.73
C ASP A 10 7.41 -3.00 -17.32
N GLU A 11 8.13 -2.21 -18.11
CA GLU A 11 9.55 -1.93 -17.88
C GLU A 11 9.81 -1.15 -16.58
N GLU A 12 8.89 -0.27 -16.19
CA GLU A 12 9.02 0.55 -14.98
C GLU A 12 8.82 -0.31 -13.72
N GLN A 13 7.76 -1.10 -13.70
CA GLN A 13 7.48 -2.08 -12.64
C GLN A 13 8.65 -3.07 -12.51
N ALA A 14 9.18 -3.59 -13.63
CA ALA A 14 10.30 -4.52 -13.63
C ALA A 14 11.58 -3.91 -13.01
N GLU A 15 11.85 -2.63 -13.27
CA GLU A 15 12.97 -1.91 -12.64
C GLU A 15 12.74 -1.73 -11.14
N VAL A 16 11.54 -1.31 -10.71
CA VAL A 16 11.20 -1.18 -9.28
C VAL A 16 11.35 -2.51 -8.55
N PHE A 17 10.86 -3.62 -9.13
CA PHE A 17 11.02 -4.95 -8.53
C PHE A 17 12.49 -5.35 -8.38
N ARG A 18 13.35 -5.08 -9.38
CA ARG A 18 14.80 -5.35 -9.28
C ARG A 18 15.46 -4.51 -8.18
N GLN A 19 15.17 -3.21 -8.13
CA GLN A 19 15.72 -2.35 -7.08
C GLN A 19 15.23 -2.77 -5.70
N LEU A 20 13.96 -3.14 -5.59
CA LEU A 20 13.38 -3.60 -4.33
C LEU A 20 14.03 -4.91 -3.88
N HIS A 21 14.32 -5.83 -4.80
CA HIS A 21 15.10 -7.05 -4.52
C HIS A 21 16.49 -6.73 -3.99
N ASP A 22 17.25 -5.87 -4.69
CA ASP A 22 18.64 -5.57 -4.39
C ASP A 22 18.82 -4.83 -3.06
N ARG A 23 17.83 -4.02 -2.67
CA ARG A 23 17.84 -3.22 -1.43
C ARG A 23 17.14 -3.91 -0.25
N TYR A 24 16.59 -5.11 -0.45
CA TYR A 24 15.73 -5.72 0.57
C TYR A 24 16.51 -6.24 1.78
N ASP A 25 16.49 -5.48 2.88
CA ASP A 25 16.95 -5.98 4.18
C ASP A 25 15.80 -6.65 4.95
N MET A 26 15.90 -7.97 5.12
CA MET A 26 14.94 -8.74 5.91
C MET A 26 14.93 -8.35 7.39
N ASN A 27 16.03 -7.80 7.95
CA ASN A 27 16.06 -7.33 9.33
C ASN A 27 15.26 -6.03 9.52
N ALA A 28 15.08 -5.26 8.44
CA ALA A 28 14.27 -4.05 8.38
C ALA A 28 12.86 -4.31 7.82
N HIS A 29 12.42 -5.57 7.73
CA HIS A 29 11.12 -5.92 7.17
C HIS A 29 9.97 -5.23 7.91
N GLY A 30 9.08 -4.57 7.16
CA GLY A 30 7.93 -3.85 7.70
C GLY A 30 8.29 -2.62 8.54
N GLN A 31 9.56 -2.18 8.56
CA GLN A 31 9.99 -0.97 9.25
C GLN A 31 9.87 0.25 8.34
N SER A 32 9.41 1.37 8.91
CA SER A 32 9.45 2.67 8.24
C SER A 32 10.88 3.16 8.05
N GLY A 33 11.21 3.67 6.87
CA GLY A 33 12.52 4.24 6.56
C GLY A 33 13.61 3.23 6.17
N GLY A 34 13.29 1.94 6.00
CA GLY A 34 14.22 0.98 5.41
C GLY A 34 14.57 1.32 3.96
N GLU A 35 15.79 0.97 3.52
CA GLU A 35 16.30 1.30 2.18
C GLU A 35 15.40 0.75 1.06
N GLN A 36 14.74 -0.38 1.30
CA GLN A 36 13.78 -0.97 0.38
C GLN A 36 12.60 -0.06 0.04
N ILE A 37 12.23 0.88 0.93
CA ILE A 37 11.13 1.84 0.67
C ILE A 37 11.56 2.88 -0.37
N ALA A 38 12.85 3.22 -0.44
CA ALA A 38 13.36 4.22 -1.37
C ALA A 38 13.30 3.77 -2.85
N ALA A 39 13.07 2.48 -3.11
CA ALA A 39 12.87 1.95 -4.45
C ALA A 39 11.43 2.14 -4.97
N LEU A 40 10.47 2.43 -4.09
CA LEU A 40 9.06 2.51 -4.46
C LEU A 40 8.75 3.89 -5.06
N THR A 41 8.33 3.91 -6.34
CA THR A 41 7.83 5.11 -7.00
C THR A 41 6.37 5.37 -6.64
N ASP A 42 5.88 6.59 -6.85
CA ASP A 42 4.48 6.93 -6.61
C ASP A 42 3.55 6.09 -7.52
N ASP A 43 3.91 5.91 -8.79
CA ASP A 43 3.14 5.10 -9.75
C ASP A 43 3.09 3.62 -9.34
N PHE A 44 4.22 3.06 -8.88
CA PHE A 44 4.24 1.71 -8.33
C PHE A 44 3.38 1.59 -7.06
N ILE A 45 3.36 2.62 -6.21
CA ILE A 45 2.49 2.62 -5.03
C ILE A 45 1.01 2.68 -5.43
N ASP A 46 0.64 3.45 -6.45
CA ASP A 46 -0.75 3.56 -6.93
C ASP A 46 -1.26 2.24 -7.54
N ASP A 47 -0.38 1.50 -8.22
CA ASP A 47 -0.70 0.18 -8.79
C ASP A 47 -0.97 -0.89 -7.72
N PHE A 48 -0.20 -0.87 -6.63
CA PHE A 48 -0.16 -1.97 -5.64
C PHE A 48 -0.76 -1.62 -4.27
N ALA A 49 -1.17 -0.37 -4.04
CA ALA A 49 -1.76 0.07 -2.79
C ALA A 49 -2.83 1.16 -2.98
N ILE A 50 -3.72 1.27 -2.00
CA ILE A 50 -4.72 2.35 -1.94
C ILE A 50 -4.31 3.29 -0.81
N ILE A 51 -3.64 4.40 -1.16
CA ILE A 51 -3.10 5.36 -0.19
C ILE A 51 -3.44 6.77 -0.65
N GLY A 52 -4.10 7.56 0.19
CA GLY A 52 -4.40 8.95 -0.16
C GLY A 52 -5.50 9.58 0.67
N ALA A 53 -6.20 10.54 0.05
CA ALA A 53 -7.34 11.21 0.66
C ALA A 53 -8.52 10.24 0.84
N PRO A 54 -9.40 10.45 1.85
CA PRO A 54 -10.50 9.53 2.12
C PRO A 54 -11.41 9.21 0.92
N GLY A 55 -11.74 10.24 0.11
CA GLY A 55 -12.56 10.06 -1.08
C GLY A 55 -11.89 9.21 -2.17
N TYR A 56 -10.58 9.33 -2.35
CA TYR A 56 -9.81 8.46 -3.26
C TYR A 56 -9.85 7.02 -2.76
N CYS A 57 -9.58 6.79 -1.47
CA CYS A 57 -9.62 5.45 -0.90
C CYS A 57 -11.00 4.80 -1.02
N ALA A 58 -12.07 5.56 -0.76
CA ALA A 58 -13.44 5.06 -0.91
C ALA A 58 -13.74 4.69 -2.36
N GLY A 59 -13.41 5.57 -3.33
CA GLY A 59 -13.63 5.30 -4.75
C GLY A 59 -12.94 4.03 -5.22
N ARG A 60 -11.66 3.83 -4.88
CA ARG A 60 -10.92 2.61 -5.25
C ARG A 60 -11.50 1.35 -4.61
N LEU A 61 -11.96 1.43 -3.36
CA LEU A 61 -12.62 0.30 -2.70
C LEU A 61 -13.97 -0.04 -3.35
N THR A 62 -14.74 0.96 -3.75
CA THR A 62 -15.99 0.77 -4.51
C THR A 62 -15.72 0.15 -5.88
N GLU A 63 -14.73 0.61 -6.62
CA GLU A 63 -14.35 0.01 -7.91
C GLU A 63 -13.95 -1.47 -7.76
N LEU A 64 -13.27 -1.84 -6.68
CA LEU A 64 -12.95 -3.23 -6.36
C LEU A 64 -14.20 -4.05 -5.99
N GLU A 65 -15.15 -3.45 -5.27
CA GLU A 65 -16.44 -4.06 -4.97
C GLU A 65 -17.25 -4.35 -6.25
N GLU A 66 -17.29 -3.40 -7.19
CA GLU A 66 -18.01 -3.51 -8.46
C GLU A 66 -17.52 -4.68 -9.34
N ILE A 67 -16.23 -5.04 -9.24
CA ILE A 67 -15.65 -6.21 -9.92
C ILE A 67 -15.76 -7.51 -9.11
N GLY A 68 -16.40 -7.47 -7.94
CA GLY A 68 -16.75 -8.64 -7.13
C GLY A 68 -15.90 -8.88 -5.88
N VAL A 69 -15.03 -7.95 -5.47
CA VAL A 69 -14.28 -8.06 -4.21
C VAL A 69 -15.21 -7.73 -3.04
N THR A 70 -15.48 -8.70 -2.18
CA THR A 70 -16.48 -8.56 -1.09
C THR A 70 -15.85 -8.44 0.30
N LYS A 71 -14.53 -8.60 0.43
CA LYS A 71 -13.83 -8.59 1.71
C LYS A 71 -12.48 -7.91 1.60
N PHE A 72 -12.31 -6.84 2.35
CA PHE A 72 -11.07 -6.08 2.41
C PHE A 72 -10.37 -6.31 3.75
N VAL A 73 -9.05 -6.49 3.71
CA VAL A 73 -8.18 -6.48 4.89
C VAL A 73 -7.36 -5.21 4.83
N ILE A 74 -7.58 -4.32 5.79
CA ILE A 74 -6.88 -3.04 5.85
C ILE A 74 -5.64 -3.20 6.72
N VAL A 75 -4.47 -3.06 6.10
CA VAL A 75 -3.19 -3.15 6.81
C VAL A 75 -2.89 -1.80 7.44
N GLY A 76 -2.65 -1.81 8.76
CA GLY A 76 -2.25 -0.63 9.51
C GLY A 76 -0.85 -0.15 9.16
N PRO A 77 -0.41 0.97 9.75
CA PRO A 77 0.89 1.56 9.46
C PRO A 77 2.06 0.64 9.86
N ASN A 78 3.17 0.80 9.13
CA ASN A 78 4.41 0.07 9.33
C ASN A 78 4.99 0.24 10.75
N SER A 79 5.83 -0.73 11.16
CA SER A 79 6.60 -0.64 12.40
C SER A 79 7.51 0.60 12.37
N GLY A 80 7.56 1.35 13.47
CA GLY A 80 8.33 2.59 13.56
C GLY A 80 7.55 3.87 13.23
N VAL A 81 6.33 3.76 12.69
CA VAL A 81 5.43 4.92 12.59
C VAL A 81 4.98 5.33 14.00
N PRO A 82 5.04 6.64 14.36
CA PRO A 82 4.58 7.10 15.66
C PRO A 82 3.13 6.70 15.95
N THR A 83 2.85 6.21 17.16
CA THR A 83 1.54 5.69 17.57
C THR A 83 0.40 6.70 17.39
N ALA A 84 0.67 7.99 17.63
CA ALA A 84 -0.31 9.06 17.39
C ALA A 84 -0.69 9.19 15.91
N ARG A 85 0.28 9.09 15.00
CA ARG A 85 0.05 9.14 13.54
C ARG A 85 -0.70 7.89 13.09
N ALA A 86 -0.34 6.73 13.65
CA ALA A 86 -1.02 5.48 13.38
C ALA A 86 -2.50 5.51 13.81
N GLY A 87 -2.76 5.97 15.03
CA GLY A 87 -4.12 6.14 15.56
C GLY A 87 -4.93 7.13 14.73
N ALA A 88 -4.33 8.25 14.31
CA ALA A 88 -4.99 9.22 13.44
C ALA A 88 -5.36 8.63 12.07
N ALA A 89 -4.50 7.83 11.46
CA ALA A 89 -4.81 7.16 10.19
C ALA A 89 -5.98 6.16 10.34
N ALA A 90 -5.97 5.36 11.41
CA ALA A 90 -7.06 4.43 11.71
C ALA A 90 -8.39 5.16 11.98
N ALA A 91 -8.36 6.24 12.76
CA ALA A 91 -9.54 7.07 13.03
C ALA A 91 -10.09 7.68 11.73
N ARG A 92 -9.23 8.27 10.89
CA ARG A 92 -9.66 8.82 9.59
C ARG A 92 -10.23 7.77 8.66
N PHE A 93 -9.70 6.55 8.64
CA PHE A 93 -10.32 5.48 7.87
C PHE A 93 -11.74 5.17 8.38
N ALA A 94 -11.92 5.07 9.70
CA ALA A 94 -13.22 4.79 10.30
C ALA A 94 -14.24 5.93 10.11
N ASP A 95 -13.80 7.18 10.25
CA ASP A 95 -14.66 8.36 10.28
C ASP A 95 -14.88 8.98 8.90
N ASP A 96 -13.90 8.90 7.99
CA ASP A 96 -13.93 9.58 6.69
C ASP A 96 -14.09 8.62 5.50
N VAL A 97 -13.69 7.34 5.62
CA VAL A 97 -13.76 6.36 4.50
C VAL A 97 -14.94 5.41 4.65
N LEU A 98 -15.07 4.71 5.79
CA LEU A 98 -16.14 3.73 5.98
C LEU A 98 -17.55 4.29 5.75
N PRO A 99 -17.90 5.53 6.13
CA PRO A 99 -19.22 6.08 5.86
C PRO A 99 -19.52 6.25 4.37
N LEU A 100 -18.51 6.43 3.53
CA LEU A 100 -18.66 6.55 2.08
C LEU A 100 -18.92 5.20 1.39
N LEU A 101 -18.58 4.09 2.06
CA LEU A 101 -18.79 2.72 1.55
C LEU A 101 -20.11 2.09 1.99
N ARG A 102 -20.80 2.70 2.97
CA ARG A 102 -22.06 2.20 3.51
C ARG A 102 -23.22 2.78 2.70
N THR A 103 -23.59 2.08 1.62
CA THR A 103 -24.92 2.19 1.00
C THR A 103 -25.95 1.30 1.69
#